data_AF-A0A1Z8ST51-F1
#
_entry.id   AF-A0A1Z8ST51-F1
#
_cell.length_a   1.000
_cell.length_b   1.000
_cell.length_c   1.000
_cell.angle_alpha   90.00
_cell.angle_beta   90.00
_cell.angle_gamma   90.00
#
_symmetry.space_group_name_H-M   'P 1'
#
loop_
_entity.id
_entity.type
_entity.pdbx_description
1 polymer ?
#
loop_
_entity_poly.entity_id
_entity_poly.type
_entity_poly.pdbx_seq_one_letter_code
_entity_poly.pdbx_strand_id
1 'polypeptide(L)'
;MFILINLSGQPKMETNQLLGSWKSEKSRLEVLDGFVSNKGAVISIQKKGKTLLGTWVRQPKGFKISVGWDDEKVKFQNENTFTYDDEIFVRDGNLSQAGIVTLKKDPKNFIQEMISRRWRKLTDKGEILFKTTFSNDSGVREIYAEKGNVRLESWGISSGVMKISSSLIIQARITENYLIGLDEDNDFYILERLVKVAAPLTSSLREQREEFFNGLLTGSWLREDYQGVLSYKFRPITDELKGVCFVVKKDKLERYVDWEYSPSSGGIKMGYEKYKGAMIVGNTLVLMEQDGDQNFWYRSAEVKSKRFTISDVRKTPLNENSLDKISEVLNGQFQNRNNFMIFEFNQNKQTGFAHLFRSEPFKIEGASFQGGTAGKSSTLYEVEDFVLFDTDLVLKRDSSLSRMKPKSEEEAKSDINDQRKLIEKISQKNLVLRLTMKDGENVDIDLPVEQFSDLLKMEIVTE
;
A
#
# COMPACT_ATOMS: atom_id res chain seq x y z
N MET A 1 61.17 50.05 26.11
CA MET A 1 61.32 49.06 25.03
C MET A 1 60.39 47.90 25.35
N PHE A 2 59.16 47.92 24.82
CA PHE A 2 58.20 46.82 24.97
C PHE A 2 58.05 46.17 23.60
N ILE A 3 58.45 44.90 23.51
CA ILE A 3 58.34 44.08 22.32
C ILE A 3 56.88 43.63 22.21
N LEU A 4 56.15 44.16 21.22
CA LEU A 4 54.90 43.57 20.77
C LEU A 4 55.21 42.27 20.03
N ILE A 5 54.89 41.14 20.65
CA ILE A 5 54.85 39.85 19.98
C ILE A 5 53.55 39.81 19.19
N ASN A 6 53.66 39.98 17.87
CA ASN A 6 52.58 39.65 16.93
C ASN A 6 52.36 38.13 16.99
N LEU A 7 51.34 37.69 17.73
CA LEU A 7 50.77 36.35 17.57
C LEU A 7 50.11 36.31 16.20
N SER A 8 50.78 35.65 15.27
CA SER A 8 50.29 35.35 13.93
C SER A 8 48.89 34.74 14.01
N GLY A 9 47.92 35.44 13.42
CA GLY A 9 46.56 34.96 13.29
C GLY A 9 46.57 33.64 12.54
N GLN A 10 45.99 32.60 13.13
CA GLN A 10 45.58 31.44 12.34
C GLN A 10 44.60 31.92 11.27
N PRO A 11 44.72 31.47 10.01
CA PRO A 11 43.80 31.85 8.97
C PRO A 11 42.39 31.45 9.40
N LYS A 12 41.48 32.43 9.39
CA LYS A 12 40.06 32.23 9.66
C LYS A 12 39.52 31.29 8.57
N MET A 13 39.48 29.98 8.82
CA MET A 13 38.97 29.00 7.83
C MET A 13 37.56 29.39 7.42
N GLU A 14 37.36 29.76 6.16
CA GLU A 14 36.06 30.14 5.64
C GLU A 14 35.22 28.90 5.32
N THR A 15 33.90 28.99 5.52
CA THR A 15 32.95 27.91 5.18
C THR A 15 33.12 27.43 3.73
N ASN A 16 33.48 28.35 2.82
CA ASN A 16 33.74 28.08 1.41
C ASN A 16 34.84 27.03 1.16
N GLN A 17 35.77 26.85 2.11
CA GLN A 17 36.88 25.91 1.93
C GLN A 17 36.42 24.45 1.85
N LEU A 18 35.35 24.09 2.56
CA LEU A 18 34.81 22.71 2.57
C LEU A 18 33.81 22.44 1.43
N LEU A 19 33.11 23.47 0.96
CA LEU A 19 32.07 23.31 -0.04
C LEU A 19 32.66 22.85 -1.39
N GLY A 20 31.99 21.93 -2.06
CA GLY A 20 32.42 21.43 -3.37
C GLY A 20 32.21 19.94 -3.56
N SER A 21 32.68 19.46 -4.72
CA SER A 21 32.80 18.04 -5.04
C SER A 21 34.21 17.56 -4.71
N TRP A 22 34.30 16.44 -4.04
CA TRP A 22 35.53 15.86 -3.55
C TRP A 22 35.57 14.37 -3.86
N LYS A 23 36.71 13.87 -4.31
CA LYS A 23 36.87 12.49 -4.73
C LYS A 23 38.04 11.83 -4.02
N SER A 24 37.82 10.61 -3.57
CA SER A 24 38.86 9.70 -3.09
C SER A 24 38.94 8.47 -4.00
N GLU A 25 39.79 7.52 -3.64
CA GLU A 25 39.82 6.22 -4.32
C GLU A 25 38.55 5.41 -4.13
N LYS A 26 37.80 5.57 -3.03
CA LYS A 26 36.67 4.71 -2.68
C LYS A 26 35.31 5.40 -2.81
N SER A 27 35.28 6.72 -2.72
CA SER A 27 34.05 7.49 -2.64
C SER A 27 34.17 8.88 -3.26
N ARG A 28 33.02 9.52 -3.47
CA ARG A 28 32.89 10.94 -3.80
C ARG A 28 31.99 11.59 -2.77
N LEU A 29 32.41 12.74 -2.25
CA LEU A 29 31.60 13.58 -1.37
C LEU A 29 31.15 14.82 -2.13
N GLU A 30 29.87 15.13 -2.02
CA GLU A 30 29.35 16.43 -2.40
C GLU A 30 28.96 17.18 -1.14
N VAL A 31 29.74 18.20 -0.81
CA VAL A 31 29.54 18.99 0.40
C VAL A 31 28.79 20.27 0.03
N LEU A 32 27.52 20.29 0.41
CA LEU A 32 26.55 21.32 0.06
C LEU A 32 26.49 22.37 1.17
N ASP A 33 26.41 23.64 0.79
CA ASP A 33 26.17 24.70 1.77
C ASP A 33 24.84 24.46 2.50
N GLY A 34 24.73 24.87 3.76
CA GLY A 34 23.49 24.66 4.51
C GLY A 34 22.57 25.87 4.56
N PHE A 35 21.42 25.62 5.16
CA PHE A 35 20.36 26.60 5.43
C PHE A 35 20.52 27.32 6.77
N VAL A 36 21.39 26.79 7.64
CA VAL A 36 21.70 27.31 8.97
C VAL A 36 23.19 27.60 9.02
N SER A 37 23.58 28.70 9.66
CA SER A 37 25.00 29.02 9.81
C SER A 37 25.77 27.85 10.42
N ASN A 38 26.94 27.54 9.85
CA ASN A 38 27.87 26.54 10.37
C ASN A 38 27.38 25.08 10.32
N LYS A 39 26.33 24.74 9.57
CA LYS A 39 25.90 23.36 9.32
C LYS A 39 25.49 23.23 7.85
N GLY A 40 25.65 22.05 7.24
CA GLY A 40 25.14 21.77 5.90
C GLY A 40 25.06 20.28 5.60
N ALA A 41 24.70 19.93 4.36
CA ALA A 41 24.51 18.54 3.94
C ALA A 41 25.76 17.97 3.28
N VAL A 42 25.96 16.66 3.43
CA VAL A 42 26.98 15.89 2.72
C VAL A 42 26.29 14.72 2.02
N ILE A 43 26.55 14.57 0.72
CA ILE A 43 26.16 13.39 -0.05
C ILE A 43 27.41 12.56 -0.28
N SER A 44 27.42 11.32 0.20
CA SER A 44 28.54 10.38 -0.03
C SER A 44 28.13 9.30 -1.02
N ILE A 45 28.83 9.25 -2.15
CA ILE A 45 28.62 8.30 -3.25
C ILE A 45 29.76 7.30 -3.22
N GLN A 46 29.48 6.07 -2.80
CA GLN A 46 30.49 5.01 -2.71
C GLN A 46 30.69 4.33 -4.08
N LYS A 47 31.87 3.70 -4.31
CA LYS A 47 32.23 2.99 -5.56
C LYS A 47 31.19 1.99 -6.09
N LYS A 48 30.35 1.41 -5.21
CA LYS A 48 29.26 0.49 -5.59
C LYS A 48 27.94 1.17 -5.96
N GLY A 49 27.93 2.50 -6.07
CA GLY A 49 26.72 3.30 -6.34
C GLY A 49 25.78 3.45 -5.14
N LYS A 50 26.21 3.02 -3.94
CA LYS A 50 25.48 3.27 -2.69
C LYS A 50 25.66 4.75 -2.31
N THR A 51 24.55 5.44 -2.13
CA THR A 51 24.55 6.84 -1.66
C THR A 51 24.11 6.90 -0.21
N LEU A 52 24.88 7.64 0.59
CA LEU A 52 24.58 7.96 1.98
C LEU A 52 24.39 9.47 2.13
N LEU A 53 23.44 9.85 2.97
CA LEU A 53 23.24 11.24 3.38
C LEU A 53 23.89 11.46 4.73
N GLY A 54 24.52 12.61 4.87
CA GLY A 54 25.17 13.04 6.09
C GLY A 54 25.11 14.54 6.25
N THR A 55 25.82 15.04 7.26
CA THR A 55 25.88 16.46 7.58
C THR A 55 27.31 16.90 7.79
N TRP A 56 27.57 18.19 7.66
CA TRP A 56 28.79 18.80 8.16
C TRP A 56 28.44 19.90 9.16
N VAL A 57 29.31 20.10 10.14
CA VAL A 57 29.19 21.17 11.14
C VAL A 57 30.55 21.85 11.28
N ARG A 58 30.57 23.19 11.27
CA ARG A 58 31.77 23.97 11.56
C ARG A 58 32.03 23.97 13.06
N GLN A 59 33.27 23.70 13.42
CA GLN A 59 33.79 23.77 14.77
C GLN A 59 34.76 24.96 14.90
N PRO A 60 35.10 25.39 16.13
CA PRO A 60 36.05 26.49 16.34
C PRO A 60 37.41 26.31 15.65
N LYS A 61 37.82 25.06 15.37
CA LYS A 61 39.10 24.71 14.73
C LYS A 61 38.91 23.72 13.56
N GLY A 62 37.95 23.98 12.67
CA GLY A 62 37.77 23.21 11.43
C GLY A 62 36.33 22.76 11.21
N PHE A 63 36.15 21.60 10.60
CA PHE A 63 34.84 21.05 10.27
C PHE A 63 34.76 19.60 10.75
N LYS A 64 33.54 19.16 11.05
CA LYS A 64 33.21 17.76 11.32
C LYS A 64 32.23 17.31 10.24
N ILE A 65 32.47 16.16 9.63
CA ILE A 65 31.53 15.51 8.71
C ILE A 65 30.99 14.27 9.41
N SER A 66 29.68 14.04 9.29
CA SER A 66 29.00 12.86 9.82
C SER A 66 28.23 12.18 8.69
N VAL A 67 28.63 10.98 8.29
CA VAL A 67 27.98 10.18 7.22
C VAL A 67 27.87 8.73 7.69
N GLY A 68 26.66 8.19 7.78
CA GLY A 68 26.47 6.83 8.28
C GLY A 68 26.89 6.71 9.75
N TRP A 69 27.85 5.83 10.04
CA TRP A 69 28.42 5.65 11.39
C TRP A 69 29.66 6.53 11.61
N ASP A 70 30.18 7.14 10.56
CA ASP A 70 31.41 7.91 10.60
C ASP A 70 31.08 9.34 11.04
N ASP A 71 31.78 9.84 12.05
CA ASP A 71 31.60 11.17 12.61
C ASP A 71 32.96 11.78 12.97
N GLU A 72 33.64 12.34 11.98
CA GLU A 72 35.06 12.65 12.05
C GLU A 72 35.40 14.08 11.68
N LYS A 73 36.51 14.58 12.24
CA LYS A 73 37.03 15.90 11.92
C LYS A 73 37.73 15.89 10.57
N VAL A 74 37.40 16.86 9.73
CA VAL A 74 38.09 17.12 8.46
C VAL A 74 39.45 17.72 8.75
N LYS A 75 40.51 17.08 8.23
CA LYS A 75 41.90 17.56 8.34
C LYS A 75 42.39 18.05 6.97
N PHE A 76 42.32 19.36 6.74
CA PHE A 76 42.85 19.94 5.51
C PHE A 76 44.38 19.82 5.46
N GLN A 77 44.87 19.31 4.34
CA GLN A 77 46.29 19.33 4.00
C GLN A 77 46.63 20.60 3.21
N ASN A 78 45.71 21.03 2.35
CA ASN A 78 45.72 22.29 1.60
C ASN A 78 44.29 22.66 1.17
N GLU A 79 44.10 23.71 0.35
CA GLU A 79 42.77 24.17 -0.10
C GLU A 79 42.01 23.16 -0.99
N ASN A 80 42.72 22.21 -1.60
CA ASN A 80 42.20 21.24 -2.56
C ASN A 80 42.32 19.80 -2.07
N THR A 81 42.75 19.57 -0.82
CA THR A 81 42.94 18.23 -0.27
C THR A 81 42.67 18.19 1.22
N PHE A 82 41.85 17.22 1.66
CA PHE A 82 41.65 16.92 3.07
C PHE A 82 41.60 15.42 3.34
N THR A 83 41.75 15.05 4.61
CA THR A 83 41.54 13.70 5.10
C THR A 83 40.24 13.62 5.92
N TYR A 84 39.45 12.57 5.67
CA TYR A 84 38.21 12.22 6.37
C TYR A 84 38.05 10.69 6.32
N ASP A 85 37.71 10.04 7.43
CA ASP A 85 37.53 8.58 7.53
C ASP A 85 38.71 7.78 6.92
N ASP A 86 39.94 8.14 7.30
CA ASP A 86 41.20 7.58 6.77
C ASP A 86 41.37 7.63 5.23
N GLU A 87 40.50 8.35 4.52
CA GLU A 87 40.57 8.58 3.09
C GLU A 87 41.08 9.99 2.78
N ILE A 88 41.88 10.10 1.71
CA ILE A 88 42.33 11.38 1.17
C ILE A 88 41.36 11.79 0.06
N PHE A 89 40.73 12.93 0.25
CA PHE A 89 39.82 13.54 -0.71
C PHE A 89 40.50 14.69 -1.43
N VAL A 90 40.46 14.65 -2.76
CA VAL A 90 40.95 15.70 -3.65
C VAL A 90 39.76 16.41 -4.27
N ARG A 91 39.84 17.73 -4.39
CA ARG A 91 38.77 18.54 -5.01
C ARG A 91 38.60 18.13 -6.48
N ASP A 92 37.39 17.72 -6.82
CA ASP A 92 36.99 17.23 -8.16
C ASP A 92 36.13 18.26 -8.92
N GLY A 93 35.72 19.34 -8.24
CA GLY A 93 35.01 20.46 -8.84
C GLY A 93 34.37 21.37 -7.81
N ASN A 94 33.95 22.54 -8.27
CA ASN A 94 33.11 23.44 -7.48
C ASN A 94 31.64 23.17 -7.77
N LEU A 95 30.80 23.22 -6.75
CA LEU A 95 29.35 23.16 -6.94
C LEU A 95 28.91 24.46 -7.60
N SER A 96 28.22 24.35 -8.73
CA SER A 96 27.66 25.52 -9.42
C SER A 96 26.71 26.26 -8.49
N GLN A 97 27.01 27.54 -8.25
CA GLN A 97 26.14 28.48 -7.53
C GLN A 97 25.23 29.27 -8.49
N ALA A 98 25.42 29.09 -9.81
CA ALA A 98 24.61 29.73 -10.82
C ALA A 98 23.25 29.01 -10.95
N GLY A 99 22.17 29.78 -11.13
CA GLY A 99 20.83 29.21 -11.34
C GLY A 99 20.20 28.55 -10.12
N ILE A 100 20.70 28.81 -8.90
CA ILE A 100 20.07 28.33 -7.67
C ILE A 100 18.74 29.05 -7.46
N VAL A 101 17.66 28.27 -7.37
CA VAL A 101 16.32 28.77 -7.07
C VAL A 101 15.99 28.43 -5.63
N THR A 102 15.65 29.43 -4.81
CA THR A 102 15.38 29.23 -3.38
C THR A 102 13.91 29.48 -3.06
N LEU A 103 13.27 28.57 -2.32
CA LEU A 103 11.85 28.63 -1.96
C LEU A 103 11.44 29.97 -1.33
N LYS A 104 12.25 30.50 -0.42
CA LYS A 104 11.95 31.77 0.28
C LYS A 104 12.15 33.02 -0.58
N LYS A 105 13.03 32.96 -1.59
CA LYS A 105 13.34 34.13 -2.45
C LYS A 105 12.44 34.18 -3.67
N ASP A 106 12.20 33.01 -4.29
CA ASP A 106 11.44 32.89 -5.52
C ASP A 106 10.61 31.60 -5.53
N PRO A 107 9.49 31.58 -4.79
CA PRO A 107 8.66 30.40 -4.65
C PRO A 107 8.04 29.95 -5.98
N LYS A 108 7.75 30.89 -6.89
CA LYS A 108 7.12 30.59 -8.18
C LYS A 108 8.08 29.81 -9.08
N ASN A 109 9.30 30.31 -9.28
CA ASN A 109 10.28 29.59 -10.08
C ASN A 109 10.72 28.29 -9.38
N PHE A 110 10.75 28.25 -8.04
CA PHE A 110 11.03 27.02 -7.31
C PHE A 110 10.04 25.92 -7.65
N ILE A 111 8.73 26.24 -7.62
CA ILE A 111 7.68 25.30 -8.01
C ILE A 111 7.83 24.87 -9.47
N GLN A 112 8.07 25.80 -10.39
CA GLN A 112 8.21 25.48 -11.82
C GLN A 112 9.38 24.52 -12.08
N GLU A 113 10.53 24.74 -11.44
CA GLU A 113 11.66 23.82 -11.52
C GLU A 113 11.35 22.47 -10.88
N MET A 114 10.63 22.46 -9.75
CA MET A 114 10.22 21.23 -9.06
C MET A 114 9.29 20.35 -9.91
N ILE A 115 8.27 20.92 -10.55
CA ILE A 115 7.27 20.16 -11.32
C ILE A 115 7.73 19.79 -12.73
N SER A 116 8.78 20.44 -13.25
CA SER A 116 9.29 20.19 -14.61
C SER A 116 10.30 19.06 -14.70
N ARG A 117 10.59 18.36 -13.59
CA ARG A 117 11.64 17.34 -13.50
C ARG A 117 11.12 16.05 -12.86
N ARG A 118 11.73 14.93 -13.26
CA ARG A 118 11.79 13.73 -12.41
C ARG A 118 12.85 13.91 -11.37
N TRP A 119 12.57 13.38 -10.19
CA TRP A 119 13.45 13.38 -9.05
C TRP A 119 13.68 11.95 -8.58
N ARG A 120 14.77 11.72 -7.87
CA ARG A 120 15.04 10.45 -7.18
C ARG A 120 15.50 10.74 -5.77
N LYS A 121 14.96 10.04 -4.77
CA LYS A 121 15.50 10.16 -3.41
C LYS A 121 16.89 9.50 -3.41
N LEU A 122 17.87 10.09 -2.74
CA LEU A 122 19.22 9.52 -2.80
C LEU A 122 19.36 8.18 -2.05
N THR A 123 18.46 7.90 -1.09
CA THR A 123 18.49 6.69 -0.26
C THR A 123 17.63 5.55 -0.80
N ASP A 124 16.81 5.79 -1.81
CA ASP A 124 15.98 4.77 -2.46
C ASP A 124 16.09 4.90 -3.99
N LYS A 125 15.71 3.88 -4.75
CA LYS A 125 15.69 4.00 -6.23
C LYS A 125 14.36 4.52 -6.76
N GLY A 126 13.49 5.03 -5.89
CA GLY A 126 12.16 5.48 -6.27
C GLY A 126 12.24 6.78 -7.05
N GLU A 127 11.52 6.84 -8.18
CA GLU A 127 11.35 8.09 -8.90
C GLU A 127 10.18 8.88 -8.32
N ILE A 128 10.30 10.20 -8.35
CA ILE A 128 9.35 11.14 -7.80
C ILE A 128 8.97 12.16 -8.86
N LEU A 129 7.66 12.41 -8.99
CA LEU A 129 7.10 13.48 -9.81
C LEU A 129 6.22 14.38 -8.96
N PHE A 130 6.40 15.69 -9.09
CA PHE A 130 5.50 16.68 -8.53
C PHE A 130 4.58 17.21 -9.63
N LYS A 131 3.28 17.29 -9.34
CA LYS A 131 2.28 17.85 -10.24
C LYS A 131 1.39 18.82 -9.48
N THR A 132 1.08 19.95 -10.09
CA THR A 132 0.08 20.90 -9.59
C THR A 132 -1.33 20.37 -9.83
N THR A 133 -2.30 20.87 -9.06
CA THR A 133 -3.71 20.47 -9.14
C THR A 133 -4.60 21.71 -9.28
N PHE A 134 -5.48 21.97 -8.31
CA PHE A 134 -6.41 23.10 -8.30
C PHE A 134 -5.72 24.45 -8.05
N SER A 135 -4.47 24.43 -7.59
CA SER A 135 -3.64 25.63 -7.42
C SER A 135 -2.22 25.40 -7.95
N ASN A 136 -1.52 26.50 -8.20
CA ASN A 136 -0.13 26.45 -8.67
C ASN A 136 0.86 26.13 -7.54
N ASP A 137 0.45 26.25 -6.28
CA ASP A 137 1.28 26.06 -5.09
C ASP A 137 0.96 24.77 -4.33
N SER A 138 0.09 23.91 -4.86
CA SER A 138 -0.22 22.61 -4.27
C SER A 138 -0.53 21.53 -5.30
N GLY A 139 -0.41 20.28 -4.88
CA GLY A 139 -0.90 19.16 -5.66
C GLY A 139 -0.43 17.81 -5.16
N VAL A 140 -0.11 16.94 -6.11
CA VAL A 140 0.23 15.55 -5.84
C VAL A 140 1.69 15.25 -6.15
N ARG A 141 2.29 14.47 -5.27
CA ARG A 141 3.60 13.84 -5.44
C ARG A 141 3.37 12.36 -5.73
N GLU A 142 3.79 11.92 -6.90
CA GLU A 142 3.77 10.51 -7.31
C GLU A 142 5.14 9.90 -7.02
N ILE A 143 5.16 8.79 -6.28
CA ILE A 143 6.37 8.07 -5.90
C ILE A 143 6.29 6.68 -6.52
N TYR A 144 7.16 6.40 -7.49
CA TYR A 144 7.24 5.13 -8.20
C TYR A 144 8.19 4.19 -7.47
N ALA A 145 7.66 3.13 -6.86
CA ALA A 145 8.47 2.10 -6.21
C ALA A 145 9.04 1.10 -7.24
N GLU A 146 10.13 0.40 -6.90
CA GLU A 146 10.80 -0.58 -7.78
C GLU A 146 9.87 -1.70 -8.29
N LYS A 147 8.76 -1.99 -7.59
CA LYS A 147 7.77 -3.03 -7.95
C LYS A 147 6.59 -2.51 -8.80
N GLY A 148 6.65 -1.28 -9.31
CA GLY A 148 5.61 -0.69 -10.15
C GLY A 148 4.42 -0.08 -9.40
N ASN A 149 4.39 -0.17 -8.07
CA ASN A 149 3.39 0.53 -7.25
C ASN A 149 3.66 2.04 -7.26
N VAL A 150 2.59 2.83 -7.31
CA VAL A 150 2.65 4.30 -7.24
C VAL A 150 2.00 4.76 -5.95
N ARG A 151 2.80 5.36 -5.06
CA ARG A 151 2.30 6.02 -3.85
C ARG A 151 2.02 7.49 -4.16
N LEU A 152 0.89 7.98 -3.66
CA LEU A 152 0.43 9.35 -3.88
C LEU A 152 0.41 10.11 -2.57
N GLU A 153 0.98 11.31 -2.56
CA GLU A 153 1.01 12.17 -1.38
C GLU A 153 0.70 13.61 -1.78
N SER A 154 0.05 14.36 -0.88
CA SER A 154 -0.15 15.78 -1.08
C SER A 154 1.17 16.55 -0.89
N TRP A 155 1.33 17.62 -1.64
CA TRP A 155 2.31 18.67 -1.34
C TRP A 155 1.66 20.04 -1.45
N GLY A 156 2.20 21.00 -0.72
CA GLY A 156 1.77 22.39 -0.77
C GLY A 156 2.88 23.34 -0.33
N ILE A 157 2.90 24.54 -0.88
CA ILE A 157 3.84 25.61 -0.53
C ILE A 157 3.04 26.81 -0.07
N SER A 158 3.33 27.29 1.13
CA SER A 158 2.79 28.55 1.63
C SER A 158 3.80 29.20 2.56
N SER A 159 3.87 30.53 2.53
CA SER A 159 4.73 31.33 3.43
C SER A 159 6.20 30.87 3.44
N GLY A 160 6.72 30.42 2.30
CA GLY A 160 8.11 29.95 2.16
C GLY A 160 8.41 28.61 2.81
N VAL A 161 7.38 27.85 3.21
CA VAL A 161 7.45 26.49 3.76
C VAL A 161 6.78 25.54 2.77
N MET A 162 7.39 24.38 2.55
CA MET A 162 6.82 23.31 1.75
C MET A 162 6.37 22.18 2.66
N LYS A 163 5.08 21.83 2.62
CA LYS A 163 4.54 20.64 3.26
C LYS A 163 4.51 19.49 2.26
N ILE A 164 4.95 18.31 2.67
CA ILE A 164 4.79 17.08 1.89
C ILE A 164 4.26 15.99 2.82
N SER A 165 3.03 15.54 2.57
CA SER A 165 2.32 14.68 3.52
C SER A 165 2.35 15.31 4.93
N SER A 166 2.91 14.63 5.92
CA SER A 166 3.11 15.14 7.28
C SER A 166 4.39 15.94 7.49
N SER A 167 5.36 15.91 6.56
CA SER A 167 6.67 16.55 6.74
C SER A 167 6.63 18.03 6.35
N LEU A 168 7.29 18.87 7.16
CA LEU A 168 7.44 20.30 6.93
C LEU A 168 8.88 20.66 6.56
N ILE A 169 9.08 21.12 5.33
CA ILE A 169 10.35 21.61 4.81
C ILE A 169 10.38 23.13 4.95
N ILE A 170 11.10 23.60 5.98
CA ILE A 170 11.14 25.01 6.40
C ILE A 170 12.08 25.88 5.55
N GLN A 171 13.04 25.26 4.86
CA GLN A 171 13.91 25.89 3.90
C GLN A 171 14.19 24.93 2.75
N ALA A 172 14.16 25.42 1.50
CA ALA A 172 14.51 24.60 0.35
C ALA A 172 15.15 25.41 -0.76
N ARG A 173 15.99 24.75 -1.56
CA ARG A 173 16.56 25.28 -2.80
C ARG A 173 16.75 24.18 -3.83
N ILE A 174 16.70 24.56 -5.09
CA ILE A 174 17.00 23.71 -6.24
C ILE A 174 18.30 24.22 -6.85
N THR A 175 19.25 23.32 -7.01
CA THR A 175 20.53 23.52 -7.71
C THR A 175 20.49 22.82 -9.06
N GLU A 176 21.61 22.86 -9.80
CA GLU A 176 21.75 22.13 -11.06
C GLU A 176 21.46 20.63 -10.92
N ASN A 177 21.82 20.02 -9.78
CA ASN A 177 21.76 18.58 -9.59
C ASN A 177 20.77 18.13 -8.52
N TYR A 178 20.30 19.01 -7.63
CA TYR A 178 19.52 18.60 -6.47
C TYR A 178 18.38 19.54 -6.11
N LEU A 179 17.31 18.98 -5.54
CA LEU A 179 16.43 19.67 -4.62
C LEU A 179 16.91 19.35 -3.21
N ILE A 180 17.22 20.37 -2.44
CA ILE A 180 17.72 20.25 -1.07
C ILE A 180 16.74 21.00 -0.18
N GLY A 181 16.25 20.34 0.85
CA GLY A 181 15.38 20.88 1.88
C GLY A 181 15.97 20.64 3.27
N LEU A 182 15.61 21.50 4.21
CA LEU A 182 15.79 21.29 5.64
C LEU A 182 14.39 21.24 6.28
N ASP A 183 14.11 20.19 7.03
CA ASP A 183 12.86 20.08 7.78
C ASP A 183 12.93 20.76 9.15
N GLU A 184 11.83 20.69 9.88
CA GLU A 184 11.68 21.28 11.21
C GLU A 184 12.59 20.66 12.29
N ASP A 185 13.01 19.41 12.09
CA ASP A 185 13.93 18.69 12.98
C ASP A 185 15.42 18.94 12.63
N ASN A 186 15.68 19.77 11.61
CA ASN A 186 16.99 20.04 11.04
C ASN A 186 17.63 18.85 10.31
N ASP A 187 16.80 17.95 9.79
CA ASP A 187 17.19 16.87 8.90
C ASP A 187 17.07 17.31 7.44
N PHE A 188 17.96 16.76 6.61
CA PHE A 188 18.05 17.13 5.21
C PHE A 188 17.16 16.23 4.34
N TYR A 189 16.29 16.88 3.58
CA TYR A 189 15.52 16.26 2.50
C TYR A 189 16.22 16.49 1.17
N ILE A 190 16.77 15.45 0.53
CA ILE A 190 17.54 15.61 -0.70
C ILE A 190 17.01 14.70 -1.80
N LEU A 191 16.72 15.31 -2.94
CA LEU A 191 16.38 14.64 -4.18
C LEU A 191 17.40 14.97 -5.26
N GLU A 192 17.84 13.94 -5.98
CA GLU A 192 18.62 14.07 -7.20
C GLU A 192 17.73 14.46 -8.36
N ARG A 193 18.19 15.43 -9.15
CA ARG A 193 17.56 15.84 -10.40
C ARG A 193 17.84 14.81 -11.48
N LEU A 194 16.78 14.32 -12.11
CA LEU A 194 16.87 13.46 -13.27
C LEU A 194 16.52 14.25 -14.55
N VAL A 195 15.65 13.69 -15.37
CA VAL A 195 15.27 14.25 -16.67
C VAL A 195 14.16 15.30 -16.57
N LYS A 196 14.08 16.17 -17.57
CA LYS A 196 12.93 17.06 -17.75
C LYS A 196 11.70 16.24 -18.13
N VAL A 197 10.54 16.65 -17.62
CA VAL A 197 9.24 16.07 -17.98
C VAL A 197 8.34 17.11 -18.61
N ALA A 198 7.53 16.66 -19.57
CA ALA A 198 6.46 17.48 -20.12
C ALA A 198 5.38 17.71 -19.06
N ALA A 199 4.70 18.86 -19.16
CA ALA A 199 3.54 19.12 -18.32
C ALA A 199 2.47 18.03 -18.56
N PRO A 200 1.86 17.48 -17.49
CA PRO A 200 0.81 16.48 -17.64
C PRO A 200 -0.41 17.12 -18.31
N LEU A 201 -1.10 16.35 -19.16
CA LEU A 201 -2.44 16.72 -19.61
C LEU A 201 -3.37 16.81 -18.39
N THR A 202 -4.20 17.84 -18.35
CA THR A 202 -5.15 18.03 -17.26
C THR A 202 -6.55 18.13 -17.83
N SER A 203 -7.51 17.47 -17.17
CA SER A 203 -8.94 17.67 -17.41
C SER A 203 -9.67 17.91 -16.11
N SER A 204 -10.15 19.15 -15.93
CA SER A 204 -10.95 19.51 -14.77
C SER A 204 -12.43 19.26 -15.06
N LEU A 205 -13.17 18.79 -14.08
CA LEU A 205 -14.62 18.61 -14.20
C LEU A 205 -15.33 19.95 -14.49
N ARG A 206 -14.79 21.06 -14.00
CA ARG A 206 -15.34 22.40 -14.14
C ARG A 206 -15.23 22.95 -15.57
N GLU A 207 -14.09 22.74 -16.22
CA GLU A 207 -13.78 23.37 -17.52
C GLU A 207 -13.85 22.38 -18.68
N GLN A 208 -13.56 21.10 -18.44
CA GLN A 208 -13.43 20.04 -19.43
C GLN A 208 -14.25 18.81 -19.02
N ARG A 209 -15.55 19.03 -18.81
CA ARG A 209 -16.47 18.05 -18.21
C ARG A 209 -16.47 16.72 -18.97
N GLU A 210 -16.56 16.76 -20.29
CA GLU A 210 -16.66 15.55 -21.11
C GLU A 210 -15.33 14.79 -21.13
N GLU A 211 -14.18 15.48 -21.25
CA GLU A 211 -12.85 14.89 -21.14
C GLU A 211 -12.61 14.28 -19.76
N PHE A 212 -13.07 14.95 -18.70
CA PHE A 212 -13.02 14.44 -17.35
C PHE A 212 -13.85 13.15 -17.21
N PHE A 213 -15.12 13.12 -17.66
CA PHE A 213 -15.94 11.90 -17.57
C PHE A 213 -15.44 10.77 -18.48
N ASN A 214 -14.93 11.09 -19.68
CA ASN A 214 -14.21 10.14 -20.52
C ASN A 214 -13.08 9.47 -19.73
N GLY A 215 -12.33 10.27 -18.97
CA GLY A 215 -11.28 9.78 -18.09
C GLY A 215 -11.83 8.98 -16.90
N LEU A 216 -12.76 9.53 -16.12
CA LEU A 216 -13.27 8.94 -14.88
C LEU A 216 -13.91 7.56 -15.12
N LEU A 217 -14.70 7.44 -16.19
CA LEU A 217 -15.52 6.27 -16.51
C LEU A 217 -14.76 5.22 -17.34
N THR A 218 -13.46 5.40 -17.55
CA THR A 218 -12.60 4.45 -18.28
C THR A 218 -11.73 3.66 -17.31
N GLY A 219 -11.66 2.33 -17.50
CA GLY A 219 -10.77 1.47 -16.72
C GLY A 219 -11.06 1.48 -15.22
N SER A 220 -9.99 1.52 -14.43
CA SER A 220 -10.02 1.53 -12.96
C SER A 220 -8.97 2.48 -12.37
N TRP A 221 -9.23 2.96 -11.17
CA TRP A 221 -8.36 3.85 -10.40
C TRP A 221 -7.85 3.13 -9.15
N LEU A 222 -6.58 3.25 -8.84
CA LEU A 222 -5.91 2.53 -7.76
C LEU A 222 -5.61 3.48 -6.61
N ARG A 223 -5.78 2.99 -5.39
CA ARG A 223 -5.31 3.65 -4.17
C ARG A 223 -4.75 2.60 -3.23
N GLU A 224 -3.56 2.84 -2.71
CA GLU A 224 -2.94 1.99 -1.69
C GLU A 224 -3.44 2.43 -0.30
N ASP A 225 -3.80 1.46 0.53
CA ASP A 225 -4.02 1.63 1.95
C ASP A 225 -3.15 0.65 2.75
N TYR A 226 -3.20 0.74 4.08
CA TYR A 226 -2.43 -0.14 4.98
C TYR A 226 -2.67 -1.64 4.77
N GLN A 227 -3.80 -2.00 4.16
CA GLN A 227 -4.21 -3.38 3.97
C GLN A 227 -4.06 -3.85 2.51
N GLY A 228 -3.54 -3.01 1.60
CA GLY A 228 -3.21 -3.34 0.22
C GLY A 228 -3.73 -2.34 -0.82
N VAL A 229 -3.69 -2.75 -2.09
CA VAL A 229 -4.16 -1.91 -3.21
C VAL A 229 -5.65 -2.14 -3.44
N LEU A 230 -6.41 -1.06 -3.45
CA LEU A 230 -7.83 -1.01 -3.81
C LEU A 230 -7.99 -0.49 -5.24
N SER A 231 -8.89 -1.13 -6.00
CA SER A 231 -9.27 -0.75 -7.37
C SER A 231 -10.69 -0.19 -7.39
N TYR A 232 -10.85 1.05 -7.84
CA TYR A 232 -12.07 1.84 -7.89
C TYR A 232 -12.57 1.91 -9.34
N LYS A 233 -13.77 1.41 -9.59
CA LYS A 233 -14.40 1.35 -10.92
C LYS A 233 -15.70 2.17 -10.92
N PHE A 234 -15.63 3.40 -11.43
CA PHE A 234 -16.79 4.26 -11.61
C PHE A 234 -17.60 3.80 -12.81
N ARG A 235 -18.86 3.39 -12.59
CA ARG A 235 -19.78 2.95 -13.65
C ARG A 235 -21.09 3.72 -13.57
N PRO A 236 -21.57 4.32 -14.66
CA PRO A 236 -22.94 4.81 -14.76
C PRO A 236 -23.90 3.62 -14.64
N ILE A 237 -24.99 3.78 -13.89
CA ILE A 237 -25.97 2.69 -13.68
C ILE A 237 -27.39 3.15 -14.01
N THR A 238 -27.80 4.30 -13.47
CA THR A 238 -29.16 4.81 -13.64
C THR A 238 -29.24 6.03 -14.57
N ASP A 239 -28.13 6.76 -14.71
CA ASP A 239 -27.97 7.96 -15.54
C ASP A 239 -26.49 8.08 -15.93
N GLU A 240 -26.14 8.89 -16.93
CA GLU A 240 -24.75 9.19 -17.30
C GLU A 240 -24.00 9.97 -16.21
N LEU A 241 -24.72 10.71 -15.35
CA LEU A 241 -24.14 11.56 -14.31
C LEU A 241 -24.20 10.95 -12.90
N LYS A 242 -24.68 9.71 -12.76
CA LYS A 242 -24.70 8.98 -11.49
C LYS A 242 -24.61 7.47 -11.66
N GLY A 243 -24.02 6.81 -10.69
CA GLY A 243 -23.95 5.36 -10.69
C GLY A 243 -23.23 4.83 -9.47
N VAL A 244 -22.47 3.75 -9.66
CA VAL A 244 -21.81 3.04 -8.57
C VAL A 244 -20.31 2.98 -8.82
N CYS A 245 -19.53 3.27 -7.78
CA CYS A 245 -18.10 3.04 -7.73
C CYS A 245 -17.86 1.70 -7.03
N PHE A 246 -17.49 0.68 -7.80
CA PHE A 246 -17.13 -0.63 -7.25
C PHE A 246 -15.68 -0.61 -6.75
N VAL A 247 -15.48 -1.01 -5.50
CA VAL A 247 -14.15 -1.08 -4.89
C VAL A 247 -13.76 -2.54 -4.74
N VAL A 248 -12.67 -2.93 -5.42
CA VAL A 248 -12.19 -4.32 -5.52
C VAL A 248 -10.81 -4.43 -4.87
N LYS A 249 -10.59 -5.50 -4.11
CA LYS A 249 -9.33 -5.82 -3.45
C LYS A 249 -9.00 -7.29 -3.68
N LYS A 250 -7.84 -7.59 -4.27
CA LYS A 250 -7.43 -8.99 -4.61
C LYS A 250 -8.58 -9.76 -5.30
N ASP A 251 -9.18 -9.14 -6.32
CA ASP A 251 -10.33 -9.66 -7.08
C ASP A 251 -11.63 -9.89 -6.31
N LYS A 252 -11.72 -9.44 -5.05
CA LYS A 252 -12.95 -9.46 -4.25
C LYS A 252 -13.62 -8.10 -4.19
N LEU A 253 -14.95 -8.07 -4.29
CA LEU A 253 -15.72 -6.87 -4.04
C LEU A 253 -15.61 -6.50 -2.55
N GLU A 254 -14.90 -5.42 -2.24
CA GLU A 254 -14.68 -4.96 -0.86
C GLU A 254 -15.82 -4.06 -0.40
N ARG A 255 -16.26 -3.15 -1.26
CA ARG A 255 -17.40 -2.26 -1.03
C ARG A 255 -17.87 -1.66 -2.35
N TYR A 256 -18.99 -0.97 -2.28
CA TYR A 256 -19.50 -0.14 -3.36
C TYR A 256 -20.02 1.17 -2.78
N VAL A 257 -19.92 2.24 -3.56
CA VAL A 257 -20.32 3.59 -3.14
C VAL A 257 -21.06 4.24 -4.29
N ASP A 258 -22.27 4.73 -4.04
CA ASP A 258 -23.00 5.51 -5.03
C ASP A 258 -22.26 6.81 -5.32
N TRP A 259 -22.15 7.20 -6.58
CA TRP A 259 -21.60 8.48 -6.97
C TRP A 259 -22.60 9.26 -7.81
N GLU A 260 -22.61 10.58 -7.63
CA GLU A 260 -23.48 11.48 -8.38
C GLU A 260 -22.75 12.80 -8.63
N TYR A 261 -22.78 13.25 -9.87
CA TYR A 261 -22.38 14.59 -10.25
C TYR A 261 -23.55 15.54 -10.13
N SER A 262 -23.31 16.69 -9.51
CA SER A 262 -24.29 17.78 -9.39
C SER A 262 -23.96 18.88 -10.40
N PRO A 263 -24.75 19.04 -11.48
CA PRO A 263 -24.52 20.08 -12.47
C PRO A 263 -24.57 21.50 -11.90
N SER A 264 -25.37 21.72 -10.84
CA SER A 264 -25.54 23.03 -10.21
C SER A 264 -24.34 23.46 -9.37
N SER A 265 -23.67 22.51 -8.69
CA SER A 265 -22.49 22.80 -7.87
C SER A 265 -21.17 22.53 -8.59
N GLY A 266 -21.19 21.78 -9.70
CA GLY A 266 -19.99 21.28 -10.37
C GLY A 266 -19.22 20.24 -9.54
N GLY A 267 -19.81 19.75 -8.44
CA GLY A 267 -19.19 18.80 -7.52
C GLY A 267 -19.59 17.36 -7.78
N ILE A 268 -18.82 16.44 -7.21
CA ILE A 268 -19.12 15.00 -7.18
C ILE A 268 -19.40 14.59 -5.74
N LYS A 269 -20.49 13.86 -5.53
CA LYS A 269 -20.79 13.18 -4.28
C LYS A 269 -20.43 11.70 -4.43
N MET A 270 -19.80 11.12 -3.41
CA MET A 270 -19.57 9.68 -3.31
C MET A 270 -20.06 9.19 -1.93
N GLY A 271 -21.19 8.52 -1.89
CA GLY A 271 -21.84 8.11 -0.64
C GLY A 271 -22.18 9.35 0.20
N TYR A 272 -21.54 9.50 1.35
CA TYR A 272 -21.73 10.67 2.22
C TYR A 272 -20.72 11.80 1.94
N GLU A 273 -19.63 11.51 1.22
CA GLU A 273 -18.56 12.47 0.93
C GLU A 273 -18.96 13.38 -0.23
N LYS A 274 -18.65 14.68 -0.10
CA LYS A 274 -18.93 15.70 -1.11
C LYS A 274 -17.65 16.40 -1.54
N TYR A 275 -17.29 16.24 -2.80
CA TYR A 275 -16.13 16.86 -3.40
C TYR A 275 -16.53 18.11 -4.17
N LYS A 276 -15.99 19.26 -3.77
CA LYS A 276 -16.24 20.57 -4.42
C LYS A 276 -15.46 20.74 -5.73
N GLY A 277 -14.45 19.90 -5.96
CA GLY A 277 -13.65 19.91 -7.18
C GLY A 277 -13.20 18.51 -7.56
N ALA A 278 -13.09 18.27 -8.86
CA ALA A 278 -12.55 17.03 -9.40
C ALA A 278 -11.73 17.33 -10.66
N MET A 279 -10.59 16.66 -10.81
CA MET A 279 -9.77 16.76 -12.01
C MET A 279 -8.92 15.50 -12.21
N ILE A 280 -8.46 15.31 -13.43
CA ILE A 280 -7.45 14.30 -13.79
C ILE A 280 -6.19 15.02 -14.22
N VAL A 281 -5.05 14.66 -13.65
CA VAL A 281 -3.73 15.22 -13.95
C VAL A 281 -2.82 14.08 -14.42
N GLY A 282 -2.70 13.92 -15.73
CA GLY A 282 -2.07 12.76 -16.35
C GLY A 282 -2.78 11.47 -15.96
N ASN A 283 -2.10 10.62 -15.17
CA ASN A 283 -2.64 9.36 -14.67
C ASN A 283 -3.21 9.45 -13.26
N THR A 284 -3.39 10.64 -12.70
CA THR A 284 -3.87 10.80 -11.33
C THR A 284 -5.23 11.47 -11.29
N LEU A 285 -6.23 10.79 -10.72
CA LEU A 285 -7.51 11.36 -10.35
C LEU A 285 -7.35 12.10 -9.03
N VAL A 286 -7.89 13.31 -8.98
CA VAL A 286 -7.88 14.18 -7.81
C VAL A 286 -9.30 14.61 -7.49
N LEU A 287 -9.76 14.33 -6.27
CA LEU A 287 -11.02 14.83 -5.74
C LEU A 287 -10.75 15.71 -4.52
N MET A 288 -11.28 16.93 -4.52
CA MET A 288 -11.08 17.93 -3.46
C MET A 288 -12.32 18.05 -2.58
N GLU A 289 -12.14 17.86 -1.28
CA GLU A 289 -13.15 17.97 -0.24
C GLU A 289 -13.56 19.42 0.04
N GLN A 290 -14.55 19.62 0.91
CA GLN A 290 -15.10 20.95 1.20
C GLN A 290 -14.09 21.87 1.89
N ASP A 291 -13.29 21.33 2.81
CA ASP A 291 -12.20 22.03 3.51
C ASP A 291 -10.99 22.32 2.62
N GLY A 292 -10.89 21.65 1.46
CA GLY A 292 -9.78 21.80 0.52
C GLY A 292 -8.79 20.65 0.54
N ASP A 293 -8.96 19.65 1.41
CA ASP A 293 -8.16 18.44 1.38
C ASP A 293 -8.38 17.67 0.08
N GLN A 294 -7.34 16.99 -0.38
CA GLN A 294 -7.32 16.33 -1.68
C GLN A 294 -7.09 14.83 -1.52
N ASN A 295 -7.94 14.06 -2.18
CA ASN A 295 -7.80 12.61 -2.31
C ASN A 295 -7.28 12.27 -3.71
N PHE A 296 -6.37 11.30 -3.76
CA PHE A 296 -5.68 10.92 -4.99
C PHE A 296 -5.87 9.44 -5.31
N TRP A 297 -6.00 9.12 -6.60
CA TRP A 297 -5.97 7.77 -7.14
C TRP A 297 -5.13 7.72 -8.41
N TYR A 298 -4.40 6.62 -8.63
CA TYR A 298 -3.56 6.43 -9.81
C TYR A 298 -4.24 5.53 -10.83
N ARG A 299 -4.07 5.78 -12.12
CA ARG A 299 -4.66 4.98 -13.18
C ARG A 299 -4.06 3.57 -13.19
N SER A 300 -4.91 2.54 -13.18
CA SER A 300 -4.47 1.16 -13.42
C SER A 300 -3.86 1.01 -14.82
N ALA A 301 -2.68 0.38 -14.92
CA ALA A 301 -2.08 0.02 -16.21
C ALA A 301 -2.82 -1.14 -16.89
N GLU A 302 -3.52 -1.95 -16.10
CA GLU A 302 -4.30 -3.07 -16.61
C GLU A 302 -5.74 -2.65 -16.93
N VAL A 303 -6.20 -3.09 -18.10
CA VAL A 303 -7.59 -3.12 -18.63
C VAL A 303 -7.98 -2.03 -19.64
N LYS A 304 -8.61 -2.51 -20.73
CA LYS A 304 -9.10 -1.84 -21.94
C LYS A 304 -9.61 -0.41 -21.74
N SER A 305 -9.16 0.46 -22.63
CA SER A 305 -9.47 1.88 -22.83
C SER A 305 -10.91 2.16 -23.31
N LYS A 306 -11.92 1.47 -22.75
CA LYS A 306 -13.33 1.73 -23.04
C LYS A 306 -13.95 2.63 -21.97
N ARG A 307 -14.61 3.70 -22.40
CA ARG A 307 -15.57 4.47 -21.58
C ARG A 307 -16.83 3.65 -21.36
N PHE A 308 -17.24 3.51 -20.10
CA PHE A 308 -18.53 2.89 -19.75
C PHE A 308 -19.65 3.94 -19.77
N THR A 309 -20.79 3.57 -20.32
CA THR A 309 -22.02 4.41 -20.41
C THR A 309 -23.24 3.61 -19.97
N ILE A 310 -24.42 4.25 -19.89
CA ILE A 310 -25.65 3.54 -19.53
C ILE A 310 -26.05 2.48 -20.55
N SER A 311 -25.61 2.59 -21.81
CA SER A 311 -25.87 1.57 -22.84
C SER A 311 -25.15 0.25 -22.56
N ASP A 312 -24.12 0.27 -21.71
CA ASP A 312 -23.44 -0.95 -21.25
C ASP A 312 -24.20 -1.67 -20.14
N VAL A 313 -25.25 -1.05 -19.58
CA VAL A 313 -26.04 -1.58 -18.47
C VAL A 313 -27.24 -2.35 -19.03
N ARG A 314 -27.28 -3.65 -18.76
CA ARG A 314 -28.46 -4.48 -19.04
C ARG A 314 -29.45 -4.35 -17.88
N LYS A 315 -30.72 -4.06 -18.21
CA LYS A 315 -31.81 -3.95 -17.24
C LYS A 315 -32.77 -5.12 -17.42
N THR A 316 -33.02 -5.84 -16.33
CA THR A 316 -34.03 -6.90 -16.27
C THR A 316 -35.07 -6.49 -15.23
N PRO A 317 -36.34 -6.27 -15.61
CA PRO A 317 -37.41 -6.01 -14.64
C PRO A 317 -37.56 -7.20 -13.67
N LEU A 318 -37.72 -6.92 -12.38
CA LEU A 318 -38.00 -7.95 -11.37
C LEU A 318 -39.51 -8.17 -11.27
N ASN A 319 -40.06 -8.99 -12.16
CA ASN A 319 -41.48 -9.34 -12.18
C ASN A 319 -41.72 -10.73 -12.80
N GLU A 320 -42.96 -11.23 -12.69
CA GLU A 320 -43.38 -12.56 -13.16
C GLU A 320 -43.21 -12.77 -14.67
N ASN A 321 -43.22 -11.69 -15.46
CA ASN A 321 -43.02 -11.76 -16.91
C ASN A 321 -41.55 -11.94 -17.29
N SER A 322 -40.62 -11.83 -16.34
CA SER A 322 -39.18 -11.85 -16.57
C SER A 322 -38.47 -13.00 -15.84
N LEU A 323 -39.20 -13.96 -15.26
CA LEU A 323 -38.66 -15.00 -14.39
C LEU A 323 -37.54 -15.83 -15.03
N ASP A 324 -37.69 -16.20 -16.30
CA ASP A 324 -36.65 -16.93 -17.02
C ASP A 324 -35.34 -16.14 -17.05
N LYS A 325 -35.42 -14.86 -17.39
CA LYS A 325 -34.26 -13.98 -17.46
C LYS A 325 -33.67 -13.63 -16.10
N ILE A 326 -34.52 -13.48 -15.07
CA ILE A 326 -34.08 -13.29 -13.68
C ILE A 326 -33.30 -14.52 -13.23
N SER A 327 -33.86 -15.71 -13.45
CA SER A 327 -33.20 -16.98 -13.09
C SER A 327 -31.88 -17.16 -13.82
N GLU A 328 -31.80 -16.79 -15.09
CA GLU A 328 -30.56 -16.82 -15.88
C GLU A 328 -29.51 -15.84 -15.33
N VAL A 329 -29.89 -14.59 -15.02
CA VAL A 329 -28.98 -13.58 -14.48
C VAL A 329 -28.48 -13.95 -13.08
N LEU A 330 -29.33 -14.56 -12.26
CA LEU A 330 -29.01 -15.01 -10.90
C LEU A 330 -28.44 -16.43 -10.84
N ASN A 331 -28.25 -17.08 -11.99
CA ASN A 331 -27.62 -18.39 -12.07
C ASN A 331 -26.10 -18.25 -11.92
N GLY A 332 -25.59 -18.56 -10.73
CA GLY A 332 -24.16 -18.56 -10.46
C GLY A 332 -23.83 -18.25 -9.01
N GLN A 333 -22.53 -18.10 -8.74
CA GLN A 333 -22.01 -17.71 -7.43
C GLN A 333 -21.59 -16.25 -7.44
N PHE A 334 -22.09 -15.49 -6.47
CA PHE A 334 -21.80 -14.08 -6.26
C PHE A 334 -20.93 -13.92 -5.02
N GLN A 335 -20.17 -12.82 -4.96
CA GLN A 335 -19.35 -12.49 -3.79
C GLN A 335 -19.58 -11.05 -3.33
N ASN A 336 -19.58 -10.85 -2.02
CA ASN A 336 -19.57 -9.55 -1.37
C ASN A 336 -18.70 -9.65 -0.11
N ARG A 337 -17.51 -9.07 -0.16
CA ARG A 337 -16.44 -9.23 0.84
C ARG A 337 -16.10 -10.71 1.05
N ASN A 338 -16.28 -11.21 2.26
CA ASN A 338 -16.06 -12.61 2.63
C ASN A 338 -17.33 -13.45 2.52
N ASN A 339 -18.43 -12.87 2.02
CA ASN A 339 -19.67 -13.60 1.82
C ASN A 339 -19.81 -14.06 0.37
N PHE A 340 -20.28 -15.29 0.19
CA PHE A 340 -20.72 -15.85 -1.08
C PHE A 340 -22.22 -16.00 -1.09
N MET A 341 -22.85 -15.72 -2.22
CA MET A 341 -24.30 -15.80 -2.37
C MET A 341 -24.67 -16.61 -3.60
N ILE A 342 -25.69 -17.45 -3.48
CA ILE A 342 -26.24 -18.26 -4.58
C ILE A 342 -27.77 -18.24 -4.49
N PHE A 343 -28.44 -18.22 -5.64
CA PHE A 343 -29.89 -18.30 -5.74
C PHE A 343 -30.29 -19.65 -6.33
N GLU A 344 -31.10 -20.39 -5.58
CA GLU A 344 -31.70 -21.66 -5.99
C GLU A 344 -33.16 -21.42 -6.31
N PHE A 345 -33.57 -21.68 -7.56
CA PHE A 345 -34.95 -21.50 -8.00
C PHE A 345 -35.70 -22.83 -8.03
N ASN A 346 -36.95 -22.83 -7.56
CA ASN A 346 -37.89 -23.92 -7.78
C ASN A 346 -38.30 -23.98 -9.27
N GLN A 347 -38.96 -25.06 -9.68
CA GLN A 347 -39.39 -25.26 -11.08
C GLN A 347 -40.21 -24.09 -11.64
N ASN A 348 -41.03 -23.44 -10.81
CA ASN A 348 -41.85 -22.29 -11.22
C ASN A 348 -41.07 -20.97 -11.32
N LYS A 349 -39.80 -20.92 -10.88
CA LYS A 349 -38.90 -19.75 -10.86
C LYS A 349 -39.40 -18.52 -10.07
N GLN A 350 -40.60 -18.56 -9.52
CA GLN A 350 -41.18 -17.52 -8.65
C GLN A 350 -40.69 -17.63 -7.22
N THR A 351 -40.34 -18.85 -6.80
CA THR A 351 -39.95 -19.18 -5.43
C THR A 351 -38.61 -19.91 -5.43
N GLY A 352 -37.93 -19.91 -4.29
CA GLY A 352 -36.59 -20.48 -4.18
C GLY A 352 -35.94 -20.15 -2.85
N PHE A 353 -34.63 -20.40 -2.78
CA PHE A 353 -33.80 -20.12 -1.62
C PHE A 353 -32.63 -19.21 -2.03
N ALA A 354 -32.39 -18.17 -1.23
CA ALA A 354 -31.18 -17.36 -1.33
C ALA A 354 -30.22 -17.81 -0.23
N HIS A 355 -29.06 -18.30 -0.62
CA HIS A 355 -28.07 -18.83 0.31
C HIS A 355 -26.96 -17.81 0.50
N LEU A 356 -26.54 -17.57 1.75
CA LEU A 356 -25.43 -16.69 2.09
C LEU A 356 -24.42 -17.45 2.95
N PHE A 357 -23.20 -17.57 2.45
CA PHE A 357 -22.10 -18.28 3.12
C PHE A 357 -21.00 -17.29 3.46
N ARG A 358 -20.34 -17.47 4.62
CA ARG A 358 -19.10 -16.75 4.95
C ARG A 358 -17.92 -17.70 4.86
N SER A 359 -16.83 -17.27 4.24
CA SER A 359 -15.59 -18.07 4.20
C SER A 359 -14.37 -17.25 4.60
N GLU A 360 -13.51 -17.85 5.40
CA GLU A 360 -12.28 -17.25 5.90
C GLU A 360 -11.14 -18.27 5.80
N PRO A 361 -9.93 -17.85 5.41
CA PRO A 361 -8.79 -18.76 5.39
C PRO A 361 -8.43 -19.16 6.82
N PHE A 362 -7.95 -20.39 6.97
CA PHE A 362 -7.30 -20.86 8.19
C PHE A 362 -5.93 -21.44 7.84
N LYS A 363 -5.03 -21.48 8.83
CA LYS A 363 -3.71 -22.09 8.73
C LYS A 363 -3.50 -23.04 9.90
N ILE A 364 -2.90 -24.20 9.63
CA ILE A 364 -2.39 -25.11 10.66
C ILE A 364 -0.87 -25.08 10.56
N GLU A 365 -0.19 -24.57 11.58
CA GLU A 365 1.27 -24.47 11.63
C GLU A 365 1.76 -24.57 13.08
N GLY A 366 2.89 -25.25 13.29
CA GLY A 366 3.52 -25.36 14.60
C GLY A 366 2.61 -25.93 15.69
N ALA A 367 1.83 -26.96 15.35
CA ALA A 367 0.80 -27.57 16.21
C ALA A 367 -0.32 -26.61 16.68
N SER A 368 -0.60 -25.54 15.92
CA SER A 368 -1.72 -24.63 16.19
C SER A 368 -2.61 -24.43 14.97
N PHE A 369 -3.92 -24.35 15.20
CA PHE A 369 -4.91 -23.85 14.26
C PHE A 369 -5.02 -22.33 14.40
N GLN A 370 -5.11 -21.60 13.29
CA GLN A 370 -5.30 -20.15 13.27
C GLN A 370 -6.31 -19.78 12.19
N GLY A 371 -7.44 -19.19 12.57
CA GLY A 371 -8.46 -18.72 11.62
C GLY A 371 -9.33 -17.62 12.22
N GLY A 372 -10.04 -16.86 11.39
CA GLY A 372 -10.86 -15.74 11.87
C GLY A 372 -12.10 -16.18 12.66
N THR A 373 -12.71 -17.32 12.30
CA THR A 373 -13.90 -17.85 13.00
C THR A 373 -13.56 -18.57 14.32
N ALA A 374 -12.50 -19.39 14.34
CA ALA A 374 -12.14 -20.20 15.50
C ALA A 374 -10.99 -19.62 16.34
N GLY A 375 -10.43 -18.48 15.94
CA GLY A 375 -9.28 -17.87 16.62
C GLY A 375 -8.00 -18.70 16.49
N LYS A 376 -7.11 -18.54 17.48
CA LYS A 376 -5.91 -19.35 17.62
C LYS A 376 -6.20 -20.46 18.61
N SER A 377 -6.04 -21.71 18.19
CA SER A 377 -6.23 -22.87 19.07
C SER A 377 -5.08 -23.85 18.94
N SER A 378 -4.73 -24.48 20.06
CA SER A 378 -3.62 -25.46 20.12
C SER A 378 -4.11 -26.89 20.04
N THR A 379 -5.33 -27.15 20.49
CA THR A 379 -5.89 -28.49 20.60
C THR A 379 -7.28 -28.54 19.96
N LEU A 380 -7.57 -29.63 19.26
CA LEU A 380 -8.90 -29.95 18.78
C LEU A 380 -9.44 -31.12 19.61
N TYR A 381 -10.56 -30.91 20.30
CA TYR A 381 -11.24 -31.97 21.03
C TYR A 381 -12.46 -32.43 20.24
N GLU A 382 -12.73 -33.73 20.28
CA GLU A 382 -13.97 -34.33 19.79
C GLU A 382 -14.58 -35.15 20.92
N VAL A 383 -15.85 -34.91 21.22
CA VAL A 383 -16.61 -35.64 22.24
C VAL A 383 -18.02 -35.81 21.72
N GLU A 384 -18.46 -37.06 21.56
CA GLU A 384 -19.74 -37.39 20.94
C GLU A 384 -19.88 -36.68 19.57
N ASP A 385 -20.91 -35.85 19.41
CA ASP A 385 -21.15 -35.10 18.18
C ASP A 385 -20.66 -33.64 18.28
N PHE A 386 -19.82 -33.30 19.25
CA PHE A 386 -19.22 -31.97 19.41
C PHE A 386 -17.74 -31.96 19.01
N VAL A 387 -17.31 -30.85 18.40
CA VAL A 387 -15.91 -30.50 18.18
C VAL A 387 -15.62 -29.17 18.83
N LEU A 388 -14.52 -29.12 19.57
CA LEU A 388 -14.07 -27.96 20.29
C LEU A 388 -12.68 -27.56 19.82
N PHE A 389 -12.51 -26.29 19.52
CA PHE A 389 -11.20 -25.67 19.31
C PHE A 389 -10.77 -25.09 20.66
N ASP A 390 -9.86 -25.79 21.34
CA ASP A 390 -9.62 -25.66 22.78
C ASP A 390 -10.95 -25.63 23.55
N THR A 391 -11.30 -24.50 24.18
CA THR A 391 -12.62 -24.25 24.78
C THR A 391 -13.32 -23.00 24.24
N ASP A 392 -12.71 -22.32 23.27
CA ASP A 392 -13.14 -20.99 22.82
C ASP A 392 -14.23 -21.05 21.75
N LEU A 393 -14.24 -22.13 20.95
CA LEU A 393 -15.29 -22.40 19.96
C LEU A 393 -15.75 -23.84 20.08
N VAL A 394 -17.05 -24.02 20.37
CA VAL A 394 -17.72 -25.33 20.40
C VAL A 394 -18.68 -25.42 19.23
N LEU A 395 -18.53 -26.46 18.42
CA LEU A 395 -19.38 -26.76 17.27
C LEU A 395 -20.07 -28.11 17.49
N LYS A 396 -21.37 -28.17 17.24
CA LYS A 396 -22.11 -29.44 17.19
C LYS A 396 -22.23 -29.89 15.74
N ARG A 397 -22.04 -31.19 15.48
CA ARG A 397 -22.36 -31.80 14.19
C ARG A 397 -23.87 -31.71 13.97
N ASP A 398 -24.24 -31.19 12.83
CA ASP A 398 -25.63 -31.01 12.44
C ASP A 398 -25.95 -31.93 11.26
N SER A 399 -26.94 -32.80 11.44
CA SER A 399 -27.50 -33.66 10.38
C SER A 399 -28.83 -33.13 9.84
N SER A 400 -29.14 -31.87 10.12
CA SER A 400 -30.29 -31.20 9.50
C SER A 400 -30.08 -31.06 8.00
N LEU A 401 -31.19 -30.91 7.27
CA LEU A 401 -31.15 -30.63 5.85
C LEU A 401 -30.42 -29.31 5.60
N SER A 402 -29.21 -29.40 5.06
CA SER A 402 -28.35 -28.27 4.80
C SER A 402 -28.19 -28.04 3.30
N ARG A 403 -28.48 -26.82 2.86
CA ARG A 403 -28.21 -26.35 1.49
C ARG A 403 -26.98 -25.45 1.40
N MET A 404 -25.96 -25.76 2.21
CA MET A 404 -24.72 -24.97 2.29
C MET A 404 -23.86 -24.94 1.01
N LYS A 405 -24.27 -25.68 -0.02
CA LYS A 405 -23.77 -25.67 -1.40
C LYS A 405 -24.95 -25.97 -2.33
N PRO A 406 -24.95 -25.51 -3.60
CA PRO A 406 -25.98 -25.86 -4.57
C PRO A 406 -26.00 -27.37 -4.75
N LYS A 407 -27.17 -27.98 -4.51
CA LYS A 407 -27.34 -29.42 -4.59
C LYS A 407 -28.81 -29.77 -4.83
N SER A 408 -29.09 -30.88 -5.49
CA SER A 408 -30.46 -31.39 -5.69
C SER A 408 -31.07 -31.87 -4.36
N GLU A 409 -32.38 -32.12 -4.37
CA GLU A 409 -33.07 -32.70 -3.21
C GLU A 409 -32.49 -34.07 -2.83
N GLU A 410 -32.13 -34.87 -3.82
CA GLU A 410 -31.50 -36.18 -3.66
C GLU A 410 -30.09 -36.05 -3.06
N GLU A 411 -29.29 -35.10 -3.56
CA GLU A 411 -27.95 -34.83 -3.02
C GLU A 411 -28.02 -34.32 -1.58
N ALA A 412 -28.98 -33.45 -1.26
CA ALA A 412 -29.18 -32.96 0.11
C ALA A 412 -29.58 -34.09 1.07
N LYS A 413 -30.43 -35.02 0.63
CA LYS A 413 -30.78 -36.22 1.41
C LYS A 413 -29.59 -37.17 1.57
N SER A 414 -28.76 -37.31 0.54
CA SER A 414 -27.52 -38.09 0.63
C SER A 414 -26.57 -37.51 1.67
N ASP A 415 -26.31 -36.19 1.62
CA ASP A 415 -25.44 -35.49 2.57
C ASP A 415 -25.93 -35.67 4.02
N ILE A 416 -27.25 -35.59 4.26
CA ILE A 416 -27.83 -35.88 5.58
C ILE A 416 -27.49 -37.31 6.01
N ASN A 417 -27.72 -38.29 5.14
CA ASN A 417 -27.50 -39.70 5.48
C ASN A 417 -26.03 -39.98 5.76
N ASP A 418 -25.12 -39.39 4.99
CA ASP A 418 -23.68 -39.53 5.22
C ASP A 418 -23.26 -38.85 6.52
N GLN A 419 -23.82 -37.68 6.83
CA GLN A 419 -23.58 -37.00 8.11
C GLN A 419 -24.15 -37.78 9.31
N ARG A 420 -25.32 -38.42 9.17
CA ARG A 420 -25.89 -39.31 10.19
C ARG A 420 -25.00 -40.52 10.43
N LYS A 421 -24.56 -41.20 9.36
CA LYS A 421 -23.62 -42.34 9.47
C LYS A 421 -22.32 -41.92 10.16
N LEU A 422 -21.82 -40.72 9.88
CA LEU A 422 -20.62 -40.19 10.53
C LEU A 422 -20.86 -39.97 12.03
N ILE A 423 -21.98 -39.33 12.41
CA ILE A 423 -22.35 -39.12 13.81
C ILE A 423 -22.54 -40.46 14.54
N GLU A 424 -23.21 -41.43 13.92
CA GLU A 424 -23.40 -42.79 14.45
C GLU A 424 -22.04 -43.47 14.67
N LYS A 425 -21.14 -43.43 13.68
CA LYS A 425 -19.79 -44.01 13.78
C LYS A 425 -18.98 -43.40 14.93
N ILE A 426 -19.04 -42.09 15.12
CA ILE A 426 -18.30 -41.41 16.21
C ILE A 426 -18.90 -41.74 17.58
N SER A 427 -20.21 -41.98 17.63
CA SER A 427 -20.92 -42.34 18.87
C SER A 427 -20.69 -43.79 19.29
N GLN A 428 -20.19 -44.65 18.39
CA GLN A 428 -19.82 -46.03 18.70
C GLN A 428 -18.50 -46.05 19.48
N LYS A 429 -18.56 -46.53 20.73
CA LYS A 429 -17.34 -46.85 21.49
C LYS A 429 -16.76 -48.14 20.92
N ASN A 430 -15.64 -48.06 20.22
CA ASN A 430 -14.91 -49.26 19.82
C ASN A 430 -13.76 -49.51 20.81
N LEU A 431 -13.68 -50.75 21.31
CA LEU A 431 -12.53 -51.19 22.08
C LEU A 431 -11.36 -51.42 21.10
N VAL A 432 -10.22 -50.75 21.30
CA VAL A 432 -9.04 -50.91 20.44
C VAL A 432 -7.93 -51.63 21.20
N LEU A 433 -7.41 -52.71 20.64
CA LEU A 433 -6.22 -53.39 21.13
C LEU A 433 -4.98 -52.77 20.48
N ARG A 434 -4.13 -52.10 21.27
CA ARG A 434 -2.84 -51.58 20.81
C ARG A 434 -1.72 -52.56 21.09
N LEU A 435 -1.01 -52.97 20.04
CA LEU A 435 0.19 -53.81 20.10
C LEU A 435 1.42 -52.95 19.86
N THR A 436 2.39 -52.97 20.78
CA THR A 436 3.69 -52.30 20.58
C THR A 436 4.70 -53.33 20.07
N MET A 437 5.21 -53.09 18.87
CA MET A 437 6.18 -53.91 18.18
C MET A 437 7.59 -53.70 18.74
N LYS A 438 8.52 -54.62 18.48
CA LYS A 438 9.89 -54.57 19.03
C LYS A 438 10.72 -53.38 18.52
N ASP A 439 10.33 -52.80 17.40
CA ASP A 439 10.90 -51.58 16.82
C ASP A 439 10.30 -50.29 17.40
N GLY A 440 9.30 -50.41 18.28
CA GLY A 440 8.60 -49.29 18.91
C GLY A 440 7.40 -48.77 18.12
N GLU A 441 7.07 -49.36 16.96
CA GLU A 441 5.83 -49.03 16.25
C GLU A 441 4.60 -49.57 17.00
N ASN A 442 3.49 -48.83 16.95
CA ASN A 442 2.22 -49.28 17.50
C ASN A 442 1.28 -49.71 16.37
N VAL A 443 0.67 -50.89 16.53
CA VAL A 443 -0.39 -51.40 15.66
C VAL A 443 -1.69 -51.43 16.46
N ASP A 444 -2.71 -50.75 15.95
CA ASP A 444 -4.04 -50.68 16.58
C ASP A 444 -5.00 -51.63 15.85
N ILE A 445 -5.68 -52.50 16.61
CA ILE A 445 -6.67 -53.47 16.12
C ILE A 445 -8.03 -53.14 16.74
N ASP A 446 -9.00 -52.78 15.92
CA ASP A 446 -10.39 -52.58 16.36
C ASP A 446 -11.02 -53.92 16.76
N LEU A 447 -11.47 -54.02 18.00
CA LEU A 447 -12.21 -55.19 18.48
C LEU A 447 -13.71 -55.01 18.19
N PRO A 448 -14.42 -56.09 17.80
CA PRO A 448 -15.85 -56.03 17.47
C PRO A 448 -16.75 -56.03 18.72
N VAL A 449 -16.35 -55.30 19.77
CA VAL A 449 -17.08 -55.18 21.05
C VAL A 449 -17.00 -53.74 21.56
N GLU A 450 -18.04 -53.29 22.27
CA GLU A 450 -18.12 -51.90 22.74
C GLU A 450 -17.47 -51.67 24.11
N GLN A 451 -17.36 -52.71 24.94
CA GLN A 451 -16.77 -52.65 26.27
C GLN A 451 -16.11 -53.98 26.68
N PHE A 452 -15.08 -53.92 27.54
CA PHE A 452 -14.34 -55.11 27.99
C PHE A 452 -15.21 -56.15 28.71
N SER A 453 -16.31 -55.73 29.37
CA SER A 453 -17.21 -56.64 30.07
C SER A 453 -17.93 -57.63 29.16
N ASP A 454 -18.02 -57.31 27.87
CA ASP A 454 -18.67 -58.18 26.88
C ASP A 454 -17.73 -59.30 26.43
N LEU A 455 -16.44 -59.23 26.78
CA LEU A 455 -15.44 -60.24 26.46
C LEU A 455 -15.37 -61.29 27.58
N LEU A 456 -15.72 -62.53 27.25
CA LEU A 456 -15.53 -63.66 28.17
C LEU A 456 -14.07 -64.13 28.23
N LYS A 457 -13.36 -64.09 27.09
CA LYS A 457 -11.99 -64.59 26.93
C LYS A 457 -11.33 -63.96 25.71
N MET A 458 -10.02 -63.72 25.79
CA MET A 458 -9.18 -63.31 24.66
C MET A 458 -7.97 -64.24 24.58
N GLU A 459 -7.69 -64.78 23.40
CA GLU A 459 -6.57 -65.71 23.17
C GLU A 459 -5.80 -65.32 21.91
N ILE A 460 -4.47 -65.43 21.98
CA ILE A 460 -3.58 -65.30 20.83
C ILE A 460 -3.37 -66.71 20.27
N VAL A 461 -3.89 -66.96 19.08
CA VAL A 461 -3.73 -68.25 18.40
C VAL A 461 -2.70 -68.06 17.28
N THR A 462 -1.68 -68.90 17.26
CA THR A 462 -0.72 -69.01 16.15
C THR A 462 -1.16 -70.17 15.26
N GLU A 463 -1.28 -69.93 13.95
CA GLU A 463 -1.42 -71.03 12.96
C GLU A 463 -0.10 -71.76 12.73
#